data_AF-A0A5D2LT87-F1
#
_entry.id   AF-A0A5D2LT87-F1
#
_cell.length_a   1.000
_cell.length_b   1.000
_cell.length_c   1.000
_cell.angle_alpha   90.00
_cell.angle_beta   90.00
_cell.angle_gamma   90.00
#
_symmetry.space_group_name_H-M   'P 1'
#
loop_
_entity.id
_entity.type
_entity.pdbx_description
1 polymer ?
#
loop_
_entity_poly.entity_id
_entity_poly.type
_entity_poly.pdbx_seq_one_letter_code
_entity_poly.pdbx_strand_id
1 'polypeptide(L)'
;MLEAMEEHVLIGGKKFFDGDEINMVDIAFCMVAHWLGAIEDAAGLKVFEPHKFPRVSSWIQNFKSVPVIKDNLPDTDKIVAHLKRLKEMLLTSKSN
;
A
#
# COMPACT_ATOMS: atom_id res chain seq x y z
N MET A 1 -10.67 5.81 0.53
CA MET A 1 -10.09 4.48 0.80
C MET A 1 -9.24 4.51 2.06
N LEU A 2 -8.18 5.32 2.17
CA LEU A 2 -7.34 5.37 3.37
C LEU A 2 -8.10 5.73 4.65
N GLU A 3 -9.01 6.70 4.59
CA GLU A 3 -9.88 7.06 5.72
C GLU A 3 -10.79 5.90 6.15
N ALA A 4 -11.44 5.23 5.19
CA ALA A 4 -12.27 4.06 5.47
C ALA A 4 -11.45 2.89 6.03
N MET A 5 -10.24 2.67 5.51
CA MET A 5 -9.32 1.70 6.11
C MET A 5 -8.98 2.12 7.52
N GLU A 6 -8.57 3.36 7.76
CA GLU A 6 -8.25 3.83 9.10
C GLU A 6 -9.41 3.62 10.07
N GLU A 7 -10.66 3.89 9.68
CA GLU A 7 -11.85 3.64 10.49
C GLU A 7 -12.07 2.15 10.82
N HIS A 8 -11.76 1.24 9.89
CA HIS A 8 -12.07 -0.19 10.02
C HIS A 8 -10.89 -1.12 10.32
N VAL A 9 -9.66 -0.64 10.21
CA VAL A 9 -8.40 -1.38 10.42
C VAL A 9 -8.08 -1.44 11.90
N LEU A 10 -7.65 -2.61 12.39
CA LEU A 10 -7.26 -2.86 13.79
C LEU A 10 -8.33 -2.51 14.83
N ILE A 11 -9.62 -2.69 14.50
CA ILE A 11 -10.69 -2.53 15.49
C ILE A 11 -10.42 -3.50 16.66
N GLY A 12 -10.32 -2.96 17.88
CA GLY A 12 -10.07 -3.74 19.09
C GLY A 12 -8.61 -4.11 19.37
N GLY A 13 -7.63 -3.46 18.73
CA GLY A 13 -6.20 -3.66 19.01
C GLY A 13 -5.58 -4.88 18.32
N LYS A 14 -6.29 -5.45 17.35
CA LYS A 14 -5.84 -6.57 16.50
C LYS A 14 -4.69 -6.14 15.58
N LYS A 15 -3.91 -7.10 15.04
CA LYS A 15 -2.81 -6.83 14.09
C LYS A 15 -3.25 -6.70 12.62
N PHE A 16 -4.40 -7.27 12.29
CA PHE A 16 -5.00 -7.32 10.95
C PHE A 16 -6.50 -6.95 11.01
N PHE A 17 -7.17 -6.87 9.85
CA PHE A 17 -8.58 -6.45 9.77
C PHE A 17 -9.54 -7.30 10.62
N ASP A 18 -9.33 -8.62 10.72
CA ASP A 18 -10.22 -9.51 11.48
C ASP A 18 -9.51 -10.36 12.55
N GLY A 19 -8.24 -10.11 12.85
CA GLY A 19 -7.58 -10.88 13.92
C GLY A 19 -6.09 -10.67 14.03
N ASP A 20 -5.44 -11.65 14.64
CA ASP A 20 -4.00 -11.72 14.78
C ASP A 20 -3.31 -12.44 13.61
N GLU A 21 -4.11 -12.99 12.69
CA GLU A 21 -3.66 -13.66 11.46
C GLU A 21 -4.16 -12.93 10.20
N ILE A 22 -3.43 -13.11 9.10
CA ILE A 22 -3.81 -12.56 7.80
C ILE A 22 -5.06 -13.24 7.27
N ASN A 23 -5.97 -12.43 6.72
CA ASN A 23 -7.19 -12.88 6.10
C ASN A 23 -7.36 -12.29 4.68
N MET A 24 -8.48 -12.62 4.05
CA MET A 24 -8.79 -12.18 2.68
C MET A 24 -8.83 -10.66 2.52
N VAL A 25 -9.27 -9.92 3.54
CA VAL A 25 -9.34 -8.45 3.49
C VAL A 25 -7.94 -7.85 3.46
N ASP A 26 -7.01 -8.37 4.27
CA ASP A 26 -5.62 -7.92 4.25
C ASP A 26 -4.98 -8.12 2.86
N ILE A 27 -5.25 -9.25 2.22
CA ILE A 27 -4.76 -9.54 0.86
C ILE A 27 -5.41 -8.60 -0.17
N ALA A 28 -6.71 -8.33 -0.07
CA ALA A 28 -7.40 -7.40 -0.97
C ALA A 28 -6.82 -5.98 -0.89
N PHE A 29 -6.40 -5.54 0.30
CA PHE A 29 -5.78 -4.24 0.51
C PHE A 29 -4.25 -4.23 0.35
N CYS A 30 -3.62 -5.33 -0.06
CA CYS A 30 -2.15 -5.43 -0.18
C CYS A 30 -1.53 -4.33 -1.07
N MET A 31 -2.28 -3.82 -2.05
CA MET A 31 -1.85 -2.71 -2.90
C MET A 31 -1.53 -1.46 -2.07
N VAL A 32 -2.27 -1.20 -1.00
CA VAL A 32 -2.08 -0.04 -0.12
C VAL A 32 -0.78 -0.20 0.66
N ALA A 33 -0.50 -1.41 1.14
CA ALA A 33 0.72 -1.67 1.88
C ALA A 33 1.98 -1.49 1.02
N HIS A 34 1.96 -1.96 -0.23
CA HIS A 34 3.17 -2.04 -1.03
C HIS A 34 3.27 -1.02 -2.16
N TRP A 35 2.19 -0.74 -2.88
CA TRP A 35 2.22 0.11 -4.09
C TRP A 35 2.01 1.60 -3.81
N LEU A 36 1.36 1.96 -2.70
CA LEU A 36 1.02 3.35 -2.41
C LEU A 36 2.26 4.26 -2.41
N GLY A 37 3.31 3.89 -1.66
CA GLY A 37 4.56 4.65 -1.64
C GLY A 37 5.24 4.73 -3.00
N ALA A 38 5.21 3.64 -3.78
CA ALA A 38 5.79 3.63 -5.12
C ALA A 38 5.02 4.53 -6.10
N ILE A 39 3.69 4.62 -5.96
CA ILE A 39 2.84 5.52 -6.73
C ILE A 39 3.11 6.98 -6.34
N GLU A 40 3.24 7.27 -5.04
CA GLU A 40 3.62 8.58 -4.52
C GLU A 40 4.95 9.06 -5.14
N ASP A 41 5.97 8.21 -5.12
CA ASP A 41 7.29 8.50 -5.69
C ASP A 41 7.26 8.70 -7.20
N ALA A 42 6.50 7.87 -7.94
CA ALA A 42 6.36 8.00 -9.39
C ALA A 42 5.52 9.23 -9.79
N ALA A 43 4.52 9.58 -8.98
CA ALA A 43 3.65 10.72 -9.22
C ALA A 43 4.29 12.05 -8.78
N GLY A 44 5.20 12.02 -7.80
CA GLY A 44 5.70 13.21 -7.10
C GLY A 44 4.65 13.79 -6.14
N LEU A 45 3.81 12.93 -5.56
CA LEU A 45 2.70 13.30 -4.68
C LEU A 45 2.91 12.67 -3.30
N LYS A 46 2.31 13.28 -2.27
CA LYS A 46 2.26 12.70 -0.93
C LYS A 46 0.83 12.70 -0.45
N VAL A 47 0.27 11.50 -0.29
CA VAL A 47 -1.12 11.18 0.04
C VAL A 47 -1.19 10.46 1.40
N PHE A 48 -0.26 9.54 1.65
CA PHE A 48 -0.14 8.81 2.90
C PHE A 48 0.70 9.59 3.91
N GLU A 49 0.04 9.98 5.00
CA GLU A 49 0.67 10.66 6.12
C GLU A 49 0.52 9.75 7.35
N PRO A 50 1.60 9.10 7.83
CA PRO A 50 1.51 8.12 8.92
C PRO A 50 0.85 8.64 10.21
N HIS A 51 0.93 9.95 10.47
CA HIS A 51 0.30 10.58 11.63
C HIS A 51 -1.22 10.77 11.46
N LYS A 52 -1.72 10.86 10.22
CA LYS A 52 -3.17 10.90 9.92
C LYS A 52 -3.79 9.51 9.87
N PHE A 53 -2.97 8.49 9.55
CA PHE A 53 -3.41 7.11 9.41
C PHE A 53 -2.56 6.13 10.26
N PRO A 54 -2.55 6.29 11.61
CA PRO A 54 -1.70 5.48 12.49
C PRO A 54 -2.07 3.99 12.46
N ARG A 55 -3.35 3.63 12.36
CA ARG A 55 -3.76 2.21 12.31
C ARG A 55 -3.39 1.57 10.99
N VAL A 56 -3.59 2.27 9.87
CA VAL A 56 -3.12 1.81 8.57
C VAL A 56 -1.59 1.70 8.56
N SER A 57 -0.86 2.68 9.13
CA SER A 57 0.61 2.62 9.23
C SER A 57 1.09 1.36 9.96
N SER A 58 0.49 1.06 11.11
CA SER A 58 0.77 -0.15 11.88
C SER A 58 0.44 -1.42 11.09
N TRP A 59 -0.74 -1.46 10.46
CA TRP A 59 -1.16 -2.57 9.61
C TRP A 59 -0.20 -2.82 8.45
N ILE A 60 0.30 -1.78 7.76
CA ILE A 60 1.27 -1.91 6.68
C ILE A 60 2.56 -2.57 7.19
N GLN A 61 3.05 -2.15 8.37
CA GLN A 61 4.25 -2.75 8.95
C GLN A 61 4.03 -4.22 9.32
N ASN A 62 2.90 -4.54 9.96
CA ASN A 62 2.53 -5.92 10.30
C ASN A 62 2.42 -6.79 9.04
N PHE A 63 1.70 -6.32 8.01
CA PHE A 63 1.50 -7.01 6.75
C PHE A 63 2.82 -7.34 6.05
N LYS A 64 3.73 -6.36 5.94
CA LYS A 64 5.06 -6.56 5.34
C LYS A 64 5.98 -7.45 6.18
N SER A 65 5.71 -7.60 7.48
CA SER A 65 6.53 -8.44 8.36
C SER A 65 6.20 -9.93 8.24
N VAL A 66 5.05 -10.29 7.66
CA VAL A 66 4.66 -11.69 7.50
C VAL A 66 5.60 -12.38 6.51
N PRO A 67 6.25 -13.51 6.87
CA PRO A 67 7.32 -14.11 6.07
C PRO A 67 6.93 -14.37 4.61
N VAL A 68 5.79 -15.03 4.37
CA VAL A 68 5.33 -15.34 3.01
C VAL A 68 5.07 -14.08 2.18
N ILE A 69 4.63 -12.98 2.79
CA ILE A 69 4.45 -11.71 2.08
C ILE A 69 5.82 -11.11 1.81
N LYS A 70 6.65 -10.96 2.84
CA LYS A 70 7.97 -10.37 2.74
C LYS A 70 8.81 -11.02 1.62
N ASP A 71 8.75 -12.34 1.52
CA ASP A 71 9.52 -13.12 0.54
C ASP A 71 8.94 -13.06 -0.88
N ASN A 72 7.68 -12.61 -1.04
CA ASN A 72 6.99 -12.52 -2.32
C ASN A 72 6.66 -11.09 -2.77
N LEU A 73 6.98 -10.07 -1.95
CA LEU A 73 6.79 -8.69 -2.34
C LEU A 73 7.74 -8.35 -3.50
N PRO A 74 7.24 -7.72 -4.58
CA PRO A 74 8.11 -7.28 -5.65
C PRO A 74 9.12 -6.24 -5.15
N ASP A 75 10.21 -6.12 -5.89
CA ASP A 75 11.21 -5.09 -5.62
C ASP A 75 10.60 -3.68 -5.83
N THR A 76 10.69 -2.85 -4.79
CA THR A 76 10.08 -1.52 -4.77
C THR A 76 10.62 -0.63 -5.88
N ASP A 77 11.94 -0.67 -6.14
CA ASP A 77 12.56 0.18 -7.16
C ASP A 77 12.11 -0.22 -8.57
N LYS A 78 11.95 -1.52 -8.82
CA LYS A 78 11.37 -2.03 -10.07
C LYS A 78 9.92 -1.57 -10.25
N ILE A 79 9.11 -1.57 -9.19
CA ILE A 79 7.73 -1.04 -9.25
C ILE A 79 7.75 0.45 -9.56
N VAL A 80 8.55 1.26 -8.84
CA VAL A 80 8.65 2.71 -9.09
C VAL A 80 9.06 2.98 -10.54
N ALA A 81 10.08 2.29 -11.04
CA ALA A 81 10.53 2.43 -12.43
C ALA A 81 9.44 2.04 -13.45
N HIS A 82 8.68 0.97 -13.17
CA HIS A 82 7.55 0.56 -14.00
C HIS A 82 6.44 1.60 -13.99
N LEU A 83 6.06 2.13 -12.82
CA LEU A 83 5.03 3.15 -12.68
C LEU A 83 5.42 4.48 -13.35
N LYS A 84 6.69 4.89 -13.29
CA LYS A 84 7.20 6.06 -14.02
C LYS A 84 7.05 5.89 -15.53
N ARG A 85 7.46 4.73 -16.07
CA ARG A 85 7.26 4.42 -17.51
C ARG A 85 5.79 4.39 -17.90
N LEU A 86 4.93 3.79 -17.07
CA LEU A 86 3.48 3.79 -17.31
C LEU A 86 2.92 5.22 -17.35
N LYS A 87 3.32 6.08 -16.41
CA LYS A 87 2.93 7.49 -16.38
C LYS A 87 3.34 8.21 -17.67
N GLU A 88 4.57 8.04 -18.12
CA GLU A 88 5.07 8.63 -19.37
C GLU A 88 4.25 8.18 -20.58
N MET A 89 4.03 6.86 -20.74
CA MET A 89 3.23 6.32 -21.85
C MET A 89 1.79 6.87 -21.86
N LEU A 90 1.15 6.96 -20.69
CA LEU A 90 -0.21 7.50 -20.56
C LEU A 90 -0.27 8.99 -20.89
N LEU A 91 0.76 9.76 -20.56
CA LEU A 91 0.84 11.18 -20.91
C LEU A 91 1.09 11.36 -22.41
N THR A 92 2.00 10.58 -23.01
CA THR A 92 2.26 10.65 -24.46
C THR A 92 1.06 10.20 -25.30
N SER A 93 0.28 9.22 -24.82
CA SER A 93 -0.93 8.76 -25.51
C SER A 93 -2.07 9.77 -25.47
N LYS A 94 -2.09 10.70 -24.51
CA LYS A 94 -3.11 11.76 -24.40
C LYS A 94 -2.78 13.00 -25.24
N SER A 95 -1.54 13.12 -25.70
CA SER A 95 -1.08 14.25 -26.51
C SER A 95 -1.17 14.02 -28.03
N ASN A 96 -1.62 12.84 -28.45
CA ASN A 96 -1.95 12.48 -29.84
C ASN A 96 -3.47 12.39 -30.02
#